data_AF-A0A832ZY31-F1
#
_entry.id   AF-A0A832ZY31-F1
#
_cell.length_a   1.000
_cell.length_b   1.000
_cell.length_c   1.000
_cell.angle_alpha   90.00
_cell.angle_beta   90.00
_cell.angle_gamma   90.00
#
_symmetry.space_group_name_H-M   'P 1'
#
loop_
_entity.id
_entity.type
_entity.pdbx_description
1 polymer ?
#
loop_
_entity_poly.entity_id
_entity_poly.type
_entity_poly.pdbx_seq_one_letter_code
_entity_poly.pdbx_strand_id
1 'polypeptide(L)'
;MNFNLANFQSIWNTEEKEEVLKSKSQLLVDLKGEPGKNCGGFCKFCYFRKVDRSNVTPFGCKNCTYQIGCEYCTYSIREINGDFLPLPLALQQVQSALLFQSYKKVNITGGGDISFYPDLIPLCEYIGNMGLRIHLGYTSGKGFKDLETAKALVDAGVDEVTFSVFSTDPEMRREWLNDRNARVSLKCLQYFCENCEVHCAVIVIPGVNDGEVLNKTLSDLVDWGAKGVILMRFANTTEQGLILKNAPILEGITPHTLEEFKSIVREAHENFGDSIRVTGTPLYDPVTKAPFAITYHEHILERLRDKVEAEATIITGRVAYPFLRKVFQDTPVNIVKVNKDIADLITGEDLKGVDLRELKDTVFIPPLALVHDRVAEEILNRDGGDRMVLRGVDRLTLDGELSGTLTEEEVLEFEKRAFNELIEKINIFGKRGSP
;
A
#
# COMPACT_ATOMS: atom_id res chain seq x y z
N MET A 1 -10.00 11.70 8.54
CA MET A 1 -9.88 11.94 7.07
C MET A 1 -9.98 10.60 6.37
N ASN A 2 -11.14 10.30 5.78
CA ASN A 2 -11.27 9.19 4.84
C ASN A 2 -10.28 9.42 3.70
N PHE A 3 -9.53 8.40 3.31
CA PHE A 3 -8.78 8.37 2.06
C PHE A 3 -9.78 8.52 0.92
N ASN A 4 -10.10 9.77 0.61
CA ASN A 4 -10.97 10.14 -0.49
C ASN A 4 -10.04 10.45 -1.66
N LEU A 5 -9.98 9.53 -2.61
CA LEU A 5 -9.31 9.69 -3.91
C LEU A 5 -9.85 10.92 -4.70
N ALA A 6 -10.88 11.61 -4.22
CA ALA A 6 -11.47 12.79 -4.84
C ALA A 6 -10.78 14.14 -4.53
N ASN A 7 -9.80 14.22 -3.61
CA ASN A 7 -9.16 15.51 -3.28
C ASN A 7 -7.79 15.75 -3.95
N PHE A 8 -7.59 15.17 -5.15
CA PHE A 8 -6.50 15.54 -6.06
C PHE A 8 -7.08 16.29 -7.26
N GLN A 9 -7.59 17.50 -7.02
CA GLN A 9 -7.90 18.46 -8.08
C GLN A 9 -7.19 19.78 -7.79
N SER A 10 -6.02 19.96 -8.40
CA SER A 10 -5.71 21.25 -9.02
C SER A 10 -4.56 21.10 -10.01
N ILE A 11 -4.83 21.54 -11.24
CA ILE A 11 -3.96 21.69 -12.41
C ILE A 11 -3.80 20.42 -13.26
N TRP A 12 -4.89 19.96 -13.88
CA TRP A 12 -4.83 19.17 -15.10
C TRP A 12 -5.88 19.66 -16.09
N ASN A 13 -5.44 19.96 -17.31
CA ASN A 13 -6.30 20.16 -18.47
C ASN A 13 -6.13 18.92 -19.35
N THR A 14 -7.13 18.03 -19.37
CA THR A 14 -7.39 17.02 -20.43
C THR A 14 -8.68 16.28 -20.07
N GLU A 15 -9.81 16.81 -20.53
CA GLU A 15 -11.18 16.34 -20.26
C GLU A 15 -11.38 14.84 -20.59
N GLU A 16 -10.65 14.28 -21.57
CA GLU A 16 -10.76 12.87 -21.99
C GLU A 16 -10.24 11.86 -20.95
N LYS A 17 -9.23 12.19 -20.13
CA LYS A 17 -8.68 11.26 -19.13
C LYS A 17 -9.45 11.30 -17.80
N GLU A 18 -10.09 12.42 -17.48
CA GLU A 18 -11.01 12.51 -16.34
C GLU A 18 -12.24 11.61 -16.54
N GLU A 19 -12.79 11.51 -17.75
CA GLU A 19 -13.92 10.61 -18.03
C GLU A 19 -13.56 9.13 -17.86
N VAL A 20 -12.36 8.72 -18.28
CA VAL A 20 -11.88 7.34 -18.11
C VAL A 20 -11.67 6.99 -16.63
N LEU A 21 -11.07 7.89 -15.85
CA LEU A 21 -10.90 7.71 -14.39
C LEU A 21 -12.23 7.79 -13.63
N LYS A 22 -13.14 8.69 -14.01
CA LYS A 22 -14.52 8.73 -13.49
C LYS A 22 -15.28 7.44 -13.84
N SER A 23 -15.07 6.88 -15.04
CA SER A 23 -15.71 5.61 -15.45
C SER A 23 -15.20 4.39 -14.67
N LYS A 24 -13.98 4.46 -14.13
CA LYS A 24 -13.36 3.45 -13.25
C LYS A 24 -13.50 3.76 -11.75
N SER A 25 -14.07 4.91 -11.38
CA SER A 25 -14.19 5.30 -9.97
C SER A 25 -15.17 4.39 -9.24
N GLN A 26 -14.69 3.73 -8.19
CA GLN A 26 -15.49 2.91 -7.29
C GLN A 26 -15.88 3.74 -6.07
N LEU A 27 -17.11 3.60 -5.59
CA LEU A 27 -17.53 4.21 -4.33
C LEU A 27 -16.92 3.44 -3.18
N LEU A 28 -16.05 4.08 -2.39
CA LEU A 28 -15.49 3.48 -1.19
C LEU A 28 -16.47 3.60 -0.01
N VAL A 29 -16.80 2.46 0.60
CA VAL A 29 -17.52 2.36 1.87
C VAL A 29 -16.57 1.76 2.91
N ASP A 30 -16.10 2.61 3.82
CA ASP A 30 -15.25 2.19 4.95
C ASP A 30 -16.15 1.87 6.15
N LEU A 31 -16.19 0.59 6.52
CA LEU A 31 -16.95 0.06 7.65
C LEU A 31 -16.26 0.31 8.99
N LYS A 32 -15.08 0.92 9.02
CA LYS A 32 -14.22 1.06 10.21
C LYS A 32 -13.83 -0.32 10.75
N GLY A 33 -13.95 -0.54 12.05
CA GLY A 33 -13.44 -1.74 12.70
C GLY A 33 -11.97 -1.65 13.07
N GLU A 34 -11.58 -2.47 14.05
CA GLU A 34 -10.27 -2.43 14.69
C GLU A 34 -9.60 -3.81 14.61
N PRO A 35 -8.33 -3.89 14.14
CA PRO A 35 -7.56 -5.13 14.15
C PRO A 35 -7.50 -5.78 15.54
N GLY A 36 -7.65 -7.10 15.58
CA GLY A 36 -7.69 -7.92 16.79
C GLY A 36 -9.06 -8.04 17.44
N LYS A 37 -9.92 -7.02 17.30
CA LYS A 37 -11.31 -7.04 17.79
C LYS A 37 -12.27 -7.50 16.69
N ASN A 38 -12.26 -6.79 15.57
CA ASN A 38 -13.18 -6.97 14.44
C ASN A 38 -12.66 -7.94 13.37
N CYS A 39 -11.83 -8.91 13.76
CA CYS A 39 -11.27 -9.91 12.84
C CYS A 39 -11.07 -11.31 13.46
N GLY A 40 -11.72 -11.61 14.59
CA GLY A 40 -11.63 -12.92 15.25
C GLY A 40 -10.31 -13.19 15.96
N GLY A 41 -9.63 -12.12 16.39
CA GLY A 41 -8.30 -12.19 17.01
C GLY A 41 -7.15 -11.98 16.02
N PHE A 42 -5.98 -11.67 16.57
CA PHE A 42 -4.79 -11.39 15.79
C PHE A 42 -4.20 -12.64 15.14
N CYS A 43 -3.77 -12.51 13.88
CA CYS A 43 -2.84 -13.46 13.26
C CYS A 43 -1.49 -13.43 14.01
N LYS A 44 -0.72 -14.52 13.97
CA LYS A 44 0.61 -14.60 14.60
C LYS A 44 1.56 -13.51 14.09
N PHE A 45 1.45 -13.16 12.81
CA PHE A 45 2.25 -12.15 12.13
C PHE A 45 1.57 -10.76 12.08
N CYS A 46 0.47 -10.55 12.81
CA CYS A 46 -0.25 -9.28 12.72
C CYS A 46 0.57 -8.13 13.32
N TYR A 47 0.87 -7.14 12.47
CA TYR A 47 1.54 -5.89 12.81
C TYR A 47 0.90 -5.17 14.01
N PHE A 48 -0.44 -5.15 14.11
CA PHE A 48 -1.15 -4.45 15.19
C PHE A 48 -1.12 -5.15 16.55
N ARG A 49 -0.70 -6.42 16.63
CA ARG A 49 -0.82 -7.25 17.84
C ARG A 49 -0.04 -6.70 19.04
N LYS A 50 1.11 -6.06 18.79
CA LYS A 50 2.03 -5.54 19.81
C LYS A 50 1.99 -4.00 19.92
N VAL A 51 1.02 -3.34 19.28
CA VAL A 51 0.91 -1.88 19.30
C VAL A 51 0.35 -1.41 20.65
N ASP A 52 1.06 -0.51 21.32
CA ASP A 52 0.55 0.15 22.52
C ASP A 52 -0.55 1.16 22.16
N ARG A 53 -1.78 0.87 22.61
CA ARG A 53 -2.96 1.73 22.40
C ARG A 53 -3.20 2.69 23.56
N SER A 54 -2.48 2.54 24.68
CA SER A 54 -2.68 3.34 25.89
C SER A 54 -1.83 4.60 25.93
N ASN A 55 -0.65 4.58 25.31
CA ASN A 55 0.28 5.70 25.27
C ASN A 55 0.64 6.08 23.82
N VAL A 56 -0.29 6.74 23.14
CA VAL A 56 -0.14 7.14 21.74
C VAL A 56 0.67 8.44 21.65
N THR A 57 1.88 8.34 21.09
CA THR A 57 2.68 9.53 20.73
C THR A 57 2.56 9.82 19.23
N PRO A 58 2.20 11.05 18.83
CA PRO A 58 2.16 11.42 17.42
C PRO A 58 3.57 11.45 16.82
N PHE A 59 3.72 10.99 15.58
CA PHE A 59 4.98 11.11 14.84
C PHE A 59 5.21 12.52 14.27
N GLY A 60 4.13 13.23 13.95
CA GLY A 60 4.14 14.33 12.99
C GLY A 60 4.03 13.81 11.55
N CYS A 61 3.54 14.65 10.64
CA CYS A 61 3.43 14.34 9.20
C CYS A 61 3.10 15.62 8.41
N LYS A 62 3.00 15.53 7.08
CA LYS A 62 2.61 16.65 6.20
C LYS A 62 1.28 17.32 6.56
N ASN A 63 0.37 16.60 7.22
CA ASN A 63 -0.95 17.12 7.61
C ASN A 63 -0.96 17.87 8.96
N CYS A 64 0.18 17.93 9.66
CA CYS A 64 0.30 18.69 10.90
C CYS A 64 0.61 20.16 10.58
N THR A 65 -0.33 21.07 10.82
CA THR A 65 -0.16 22.49 10.47
C THR A 65 0.56 23.30 11.56
N TYR A 66 0.00 23.32 12.78
CA TYR A 66 0.50 24.18 13.87
C TYR A 66 1.09 23.41 15.06
N GLN A 67 0.64 22.17 15.26
CA GLN A 67 1.06 21.30 16.34
C GLN A 67 1.34 19.90 15.82
N ILE A 68 2.26 19.21 16.48
CA ILE A 68 2.58 17.82 16.18
C ILE A 68 1.42 16.96 16.69
N GLY A 69 0.80 16.20 15.78
CA GLY A 69 -0.29 15.27 16.10
C GLY A 69 -1.63 15.65 15.48
N CYS A 70 -1.81 15.32 14.20
CA CYS A 70 -3.13 15.31 13.57
C CYS A 70 -3.79 13.93 13.72
N GLU A 71 -5.06 13.82 13.34
CA GLU A 71 -5.84 12.56 13.35
C GLU A 71 -5.05 11.42 12.66
N TYR A 72 -4.43 11.71 11.52
CA TYR A 72 -3.71 10.73 10.71
C TYR A 72 -2.48 10.12 11.42
N CYS A 73 -1.51 10.94 11.81
CA CYS A 73 -0.25 10.44 12.39
C CYS A 73 -0.38 10.02 13.86
N THR A 74 -1.51 10.34 14.49
CA THR A 74 -1.84 9.93 15.86
C THR A 74 -2.64 8.63 15.86
N TYR A 75 -3.71 8.53 15.08
CA TYR A 75 -4.67 7.43 15.19
C TYR A 75 -4.80 6.58 13.92
N SER A 76 -4.96 7.20 12.74
CA SER A 76 -5.29 6.45 11.51
C SER A 76 -4.21 5.43 11.12
N ILE A 77 -2.92 5.79 11.19
CA ILE A 77 -1.81 4.86 10.89
C ILE A 77 -1.73 3.65 11.84
N ARG A 78 -2.44 3.72 12.98
CA ARG A 78 -2.51 2.66 14.00
C ARG A 78 -3.78 1.82 13.87
N GLU A 79 -4.64 2.13 12.91
CA GLU A 79 -5.96 1.52 12.72
C GLU A 79 -6.80 1.51 14.02
N ILE A 80 -6.70 2.58 14.81
CA ILE A 80 -7.53 2.78 16.01
C ILE A 80 -8.79 3.53 15.56
N ASN A 81 -9.64 2.84 14.80
CA ASN A 81 -10.82 3.41 14.14
C ASN A 81 -12.14 3.18 14.89
N GLY A 82 -12.11 2.43 16.01
CA GLY A 82 -13.30 2.00 16.72
C GLY A 82 -13.94 0.74 16.14
N ASP A 83 -15.12 0.40 16.63
CA ASP A 83 -15.89 -0.76 16.17
C ASP A 83 -16.42 -0.57 14.73
N PHE A 84 -17.00 -1.61 14.15
CA PHE A 84 -17.68 -1.49 12.86
C PHE A 84 -18.82 -0.48 12.91
N LEU A 85 -19.00 0.25 11.82
CA LEU A 85 -20.13 1.16 11.66
C LEU A 85 -21.44 0.37 11.62
N PRO A 86 -22.48 0.78 12.36
CA PRO A 86 -23.82 0.21 12.23
C PRO A 86 -24.36 0.36 10.81
N LEU A 87 -25.18 -0.62 10.38
CA LEU A 87 -25.77 -0.65 9.03
C LEU A 87 -26.38 0.69 8.58
N PRO A 88 -27.20 1.40 9.37
CA PRO A 88 -27.77 2.68 8.93
C PRO A 88 -26.72 3.74 8.53
N LEU A 89 -25.57 3.77 9.21
CA LEU A 89 -24.48 4.70 8.89
C LEU A 89 -23.71 4.25 7.64
N ALA A 90 -23.51 2.94 7.45
CA ALA A 90 -22.93 2.41 6.22
C ALA A 90 -23.82 2.72 5.00
N LEU A 91 -25.14 2.53 5.14
CA LEU A 91 -26.12 2.88 4.10
C LEU A 91 -26.14 4.38 3.80
N GLN A 92 -26.05 5.21 4.85
CA GLN A 92 -25.98 6.67 4.68
C GLN A 92 -24.75 7.10 3.88
N GLN A 93 -23.59 6.46 4.04
CA GLN A 93 -22.40 6.73 3.21
C GLN A 93 -22.68 6.46 1.73
N VAL A 94 -23.32 5.33 1.42
CA VAL A 94 -23.68 4.96 0.05
C VAL A 94 -24.63 5.99 -0.56
N GLN A 95 -25.74 6.27 0.13
CA GLN A 95 -26.75 7.22 -0.34
C GLN A 95 -26.17 8.62 -0.53
N SER A 96 -25.39 9.12 0.44
CA SER A 96 -24.82 10.47 0.38
C SER A 96 -23.88 10.62 -0.82
N ALA A 97 -23.06 9.61 -1.11
CA ALA A 97 -22.15 9.67 -2.25
C ALA A 97 -22.87 9.65 -3.59
N LEU A 98 -23.95 8.85 -3.70
CA LEU A 98 -24.76 8.74 -4.92
C LEU A 98 -25.56 10.02 -5.24
N LEU A 99 -25.76 10.92 -4.27
CA LEU A 99 -26.35 12.24 -4.52
C LEU A 99 -25.44 13.13 -5.37
N PHE A 100 -24.11 12.96 -5.26
CA PHE A 100 -23.15 13.84 -5.92
C PHE A 100 -22.56 13.26 -7.20
N GLN A 101 -22.45 11.92 -7.28
CA GLN A 101 -21.81 11.25 -8.39
C GLN A 101 -22.44 9.87 -8.64
N SER A 102 -22.52 9.47 -9.91
CA SER A 102 -22.91 8.12 -10.27
C SER A 102 -21.71 7.18 -10.19
N TYR A 103 -21.95 5.99 -9.61
CA TYR A 103 -20.97 4.93 -9.51
C TYR A 103 -21.54 3.66 -10.14
N LYS A 104 -20.66 2.78 -10.63
CA LYS A 104 -21.05 1.45 -11.14
C LYS A 104 -20.73 0.32 -10.16
N LYS A 105 -19.81 0.58 -9.23
CA LYS A 105 -19.28 -0.40 -8.29
C LYS A 105 -19.01 0.26 -6.94
N VAL A 106 -19.32 -0.46 -5.86
CA VAL A 106 -19.03 -0.10 -4.48
C VAL A 106 -17.94 -1.01 -3.94
N ASN A 107 -16.87 -0.43 -3.41
CA ASN A 107 -15.81 -1.15 -2.69
C ASN A 107 -16.07 -1.05 -1.19
N ILE A 108 -16.37 -2.20 -0.56
CA ILE A 108 -16.62 -2.31 0.87
C ILE A 108 -15.33 -2.75 1.56
N THR A 109 -14.79 -1.93 2.45
CA THR A 109 -13.55 -2.19 3.18
C THR A 109 -13.69 -1.86 4.67
N GLY A 110 -12.67 -2.17 5.46
CA GLY A 110 -12.57 -1.78 6.87
C GLY A 110 -11.20 -2.05 7.46
N GLY A 111 -10.92 -1.47 8.63
CA GLY A 111 -9.73 -1.79 9.43
C GLY A 111 -9.81 -3.19 10.06
N GLY A 112 -11.03 -3.72 10.25
CA GLY A 112 -11.30 -5.11 10.59
C GLY A 112 -11.41 -6.01 9.35
N ASP A 113 -11.60 -7.32 9.56
CA ASP A 113 -11.94 -8.24 8.47
C ASP A 113 -13.44 -8.19 8.22
N ILE A 114 -13.87 -7.73 7.05
CA ILE A 114 -15.29 -7.48 6.76
C ILE A 114 -16.13 -8.76 6.82
N SER A 115 -15.53 -9.97 6.77
CA SER A 115 -16.27 -11.22 7.03
C SER A 115 -16.85 -11.31 8.45
N PHE A 116 -16.37 -10.48 9.39
CA PHE A 116 -16.94 -10.34 10.74
C PHE A 116 -17.97 -9.21 10.85
N TYR A 117 -18.24 -8.46 9.79
CA TYR A 117 -19.25 -7.42 9.83
C TYR A 117 -20.64 -8.07 9.94
N PRO A 118 -21.42 -7.83 11.01
CA PRO A 118 -22.66 -8.57 11.28
C PRO A 118 -23.71 -8.41 10.17
N ASP A 119 -23.76 -7.22 9.57
CA ASP A 119 -24.76 -6.84 8.58
C ASP A 119 -24.19 -6.83 7.14
N LEU A 120 -23.16 -7.65 6.86
CA LEU A 120 -22.53 -7.67 5.53
C LEU A 120 -23.50 -8.07 4.42
N ILE A 121 -24.28 -9.13 4.61
CA ILE A 121 -25.28 -9.58 3.63
C ILE A 121 -26.36 -8.50 3.42
N PRO A 122 -27.05 -7.99 4.47
CA PRO A 122 -28.01 -6.89 4.31
C PRO A 122 -27.45 -5.66 3.60
N LEU A 123 -26.21 -5.29 3.89
CA LEU A 123 -25.52 -4.18 3.21
C LEU A 123 -25.34 -4.49 1.72
N CYS A 124 -24.85 -5.68 1.38
CA CYS A 124 -24.67 -6.10 0.00
C CYS A 124 -26.00 -6.18 -0.75
N GLU A 125 -27.04 -6.78 -0.17
CA GLU A 125 -28.38 -6.85 -0.77
C GLU A 125 -28.94 -5.46 -1.04
N TYR A 126 -28.78 -4.52 -0.11
CA TYR A 126 -29.21 -3.13 -0.33
C TYR A 126 -28.49 -2.52 -1.53
N ILE A 127 -27.16 -2.63 -1.60
CA ILE A 127 -26.35 -2.07 -2.70
C ILE A 127 -26.70 -2.76 -4.03
N GLY A 128 -26.82 -4.08 -4.05
CA GLY A 128 -27.17 -4.87 -5.22
C GLY A 128 -28.56 -4.52 -5.77
N ASN A 129 -29.54 -4.31 -4.89
CA ASN A 129 -30.88 -3.85 -5.26
C ASN A 129 -30.90 -2.45 -5.90
N MET A 130 -29.87 -1.64 -5.68
CA MET A 130 -29.67 -0.37 -6.38
C MET A 130 -29.03 -0.54 -7.78
N GLY A 131 -28.73 -1.77 -8.19
CA GLY A 131 -28.10 -2.10 -9.47
C GLY A 131 -26.59 -1.86 -9.50
N LEU A 132 -25.96 -1.70 -8.33
CA LEU A 132 -24.51 -1.49 -8.21
C LEU A 132 -23.79 -2.81 -8.00
N ARG A 133 -22.64 -2.97 -8.66
CA ARG A 133 -21.72 -4.10 -8.42
C ARG A 133 -20.98 -3.91 -7.11
N ILE A 134 -20.51 -5.00 -6.52
CA ILE A 134 -19.87 -4.95 -5.21
C ILE A 134 -18.49 -5.60 -5.28
N HIS A 135 -17.50 -4.85 -4.79
CA HIS A 135 -16.17 -5.34 -4.47
C HIS A 135 -16.03 -5.48 -2.95
N LEU A 136 -15.67 -6.66 -2.49
CA LEU A 136 -15.25 -6.91 -1.12
C LEU A 136 -13.75 -6.57 -1.00
N GLY A 137 -13.44 -5.36 -0.54
CA GLY A 137 -12.09 -4.77 -0.59
C GLY A 137 -11.06 -5.41 0.33
N TYR A 138 -11.47 -6.12 1.38
CA TYR A 138 -10.57 -6.91 2.21
C TYR A 138 -11.33 -7.93 3.06
N THR A 139 -11.05 -9.22 2.86
CA THR A 139 -11.49 -10.30 3.74
C THR A 139 -10.43 -11.38 3.86
N SER A 140 -10.31 -12.04 5.02
CA SER A 140 -9.60 -13.33 5.11
C SER A 140 -10.56 -14.52 5.16
N GLY A 141 -11.88 -14.26 5.18
CA GLY A 141 -12.92 -15.27 5.27
C GLY A 141 -13.08 -15.93 6.65
N LYS A 142 -12.25 -15.58 7.64
CA LYS A 142 -12.33 -16.09 9.02
C LYS A 142 -13.72 -15.94 9.66
N GLY A 143 -14.45 -14.89 9.29
CA GLY A 143 -15.77 -14.60 9.82
C GLY A 143 -16.87 -15.47 9.21
N PHE A 144 -16.68 -16.01 8.00
CA PHE A 144 -17.66 -16.85 7.32
C PHE A 144 -17.87 -18.16 8.09
N LYS A 145 -19.15 -18.56 8.23
CA LYS A 145 -19.54 -19.75 9.03
C LYS A 145 -19.85 -20.96 8.16
N ASP A 146 -20.27 -20.72 6.93
CA ASP A 146 -20.61 -21.74 5.95
C ASP A 146 -20.40 -21.21 4.52
N LEU A 147 -20.54 -22.10 3.55
CA LEU A 147 -20.46 -21.77 2.13
C LEU A 147 -21.67 -20.95 1.64
N GLU A 148 -22.83 -21.11 2.28
CA GLU A 148 -24.05 -20.37 1.91
C GLU A 148 -23.89 -18.87 2.12
N THR A 149 -23.07 -18.46 3.09
CA THR A 149 -22.66 -17.06 3.27
C THR A 149 -22.01 -16.50 2.01
N ALA A 150 -21.09 -17.23 1.38
CA ALA A 150 -20.42 -16.77 0.16
C ALA A 150 -21.39 -16.71 -1.03
N LYS A 151 -22.26 -17.72 -1.17
CA LYS A 151 -23.32 -17.74 -2.20
C LYS A 151 -24.26 -16.55 -2.06
N ALA A 152 -24.75 -16.27 -0.86
CA ALA A 152 -25.62 -15.13 -0.59
C ALA A 152 -24.97 -13.79 -0.94
N LEU A 153 -23.67 -13.64 -0.69
CA LEU A 153 -22.92 -12.44 -1.09
C LEU A 153 -22.83 -12.29 -2.61
N VAL A 154 -22.54 -13.38 -3.34
CA VAL A 154 -22.53 -13.38 -4.81
C VAL A 154 -23.91 -13.07 -5.37
N ASP A 155 -24.95 -13.73 -4.86
CA ASP A 155 -26.35 -13.49 -5.25
C ASP A 155 -26.79 -12.04 -4.97
N ALA A 156 -26.23 -11.41 -3.93
CA ALA A 156 -26.45 -10.00 -3.59
C ALA A 156 -25.68 -9.01 -4.48
N GLY A 157 -24.87 -9.47 -5.44
CA GLY A 157 -24.18 -8.62 -6.41
C GLY A 157 -22.67 -8.43 -6.18
N VAL A 158 -22.04 -9.24 -5.32
CA VAL A 158 -20.58 -9.31 -5.21
C VAL A 158 -20.00 -9.96 -6.46
N ASP A 159 -19.20 -9.20 -7.22
CA ASP A 159 -18.52 -9.66 -8.44
C ASP A 159 -16.99 -9.55 -8.35
N GLU A 160 -16.45 -8.98 -7.28
CA GLU A 160 -15.00 -8.86 -7.04
C GLU A 160 -14.67 -9.04 -5.56
N VAL A 161 -13.57 -9.74 -5.25
CA VAL A 161 -13.14 -10.00 -3.86
C VAL A 161 -11.63 -9.90 -3.73
N THR A 162 -11.16 -9.09 -2.78
CA THR A 162 -9.77 -9.10 -2.32
C THR A 162 -9.63 -9.99 -1.09
N PHE A 163 -8.91 -11.10 -1.25
CA PHE A 163 -8.86 -12.17 -0.25
C PHE A 163 -7.44 -12.37 0.32
N SER A 164 -7.28 -12.24 1.63
CA SER A 164 -6.02 -12.59 2.32
C SER A 164 -5.94 -14.09 2.56
N VAL A 165 -5.10 -14.77 1.76
CA VAL A 165 -5.05 -16.24 1.70
C VAL A 165 -4.07 -16.82 2.71
N PHE A 166 -2.86 -16.24 2.78
CA PHE A 166 -1.68 -16.73 3.51
C PHE A 166 -1.19 -18.14 3.12
N SER A 167 -2.07 -19.13 3.08
CA SER A 167 -1.82 -20.49 2.61
C SER A 167 -3.14 -21.17 2.25
N THR A 168 -3.13 -22.08 1.28
CA THR A 168 -4.27 -22.99 1.01
C THR A 168 -4.28 -24.22 1.91
N ASP A 169 -3.32 -24.36 2.84
CA ASP A 169 -3.38 -25.37 3.91
C ASP A 169 -4.27 -24.89 5.07
N PRO A 170 -5.39 -25.58 5.36
CA PRO A 170 -6.27 -25.21 6.47
C PRO A 170 -5.60 -25.29 7.85
N GLU A 171 -4.64 -26.18 8.07
CA GLU A 171 -3.97 -26.31 9.36
C GLU A 171 -3.01 -25.13 9.60
N MET A 172 -2.27 -24.72 8.56
CA MET A 172 -1.48 -23.50 8.60
C MET A 172 -2.33 -22.26 8.88
N ARG A 173 -3.48 -22.13 8.20
CA ARG A 173 -4.41 -21.01 8.48
C ARG A 173 -4.92 -21.03 9.91
N ARG A 174 -5.29 -22.20 10.44
CA ARG A 174 -5.74 -22.33 11.84
C ARG A 174 -4.66 -21.87 12.80
N GLU A 175 -3.41 -22.25 12.56
CA GLU A 175 -2.28 -21.89 13.41
C GLU A 175 -1.89 -20.41 13.28
N TRP A 176 -1.71 -19.92 12.05
CA TRP A 176 -1.06 -18.63 11.78
C TRP A 176 -2.05 -17.47 11.66
N LEU A 177 -3.24 -17.70 11.12
CA LEU A 177 -4.30 -16.68 11.02
C LEU A 177 -5.21 -16.67 12.24
N ASN A 178 -5.08 -17.67 13.12
CA ASN A 178 -6.06 -17.99 14.15
C ASN A 178 -7.46 -18.25 13.52
N ASP A 179 -7.47 -18.86 12.33
CA ASP A 179 -8.69 -19.14 11.59
C ASP A 179 -9.38 -20.42 12.11
N ARG A 180 -10.35 -20.25 13.01
CA ARG A 180 -11.13 -21.35 13.57
C ARG A 180 -11.94 -22.11 12.50
N ASN A 181 -12.23 -21.44 11.38
CA ASN A 181 -13.08 -21.92 10.30
C ASN A 181 -12.28 -22.18 9.01
N ALA A 182 -10.96 -22.39 9.09
CA ALA A 182 -10.05 -22.41 7.93
C ALA A 182 -10.55 -23.22 6.70
N ARG A 183 -11.12 -24.41 6.92
CA ARG A 183 -11.68 -25.24 5.84
C ARG A 183 -12.88 -24.59 5.16
N VAL A 184 -13.75 -23.92 5.92
CA VAL A 184 -14.88 -23.16 5.39
C VAL A 184 -14.37 -21.91 4.67
N SER A 185 -13.45 -21.16 5.28
CA SER A 185 -12.86 -19.96 4.66
C SER A 185 -12.26 -20.27 3.29
N LEU A 186 -11.55 -21.40 3.15
CA LEU A 186 -10.99 -21.85 1.88
C LEU A 186 -12.06 -22.32 0.87
N LYS A 187 -13.14 -22.98 1.32
CA LYS A 187 -14.27 -23.31 0.44
C LYS A 187 -14.97 -22.06 -0.08
N CYS A 188 -15.14 -21.05 0.76
CA CYS A 188 -15.69 -19.76 0.33
C CYS A 188 -14.76 -19.07 -0.67
N LEU A 189 -13.45 -19.07 -0.43
CA LEU A 189 -12.46 -18.54 -1.38
C LEU A 189 -12.56 -19.25 -2.73
N GLN A 190 -12.55 -20.58 -2.76
CA GLN A 190 -12.72 -21.34 -3.99
C GLN A 190 -14.01 -20.96 -4.73
N TYR A 191 -15.13 -20.88 -4.01
CA TYR A 191 -16.40 -20.47 -4.60
C TYR A 191 -16.38 -19.04 -5.15
N PHE A 192 -15.72 -18.10 -4.47
CA PHE A 192 -15.51 -16.77 -5.02
C PHE A 192 -14.65 -16.80 -6.27
N CYS A 193 -13.57 -17.59 -6.34
CA CYS A 193 -12.75 -17.67 -7.54
C CYS A 193 -13.54 -18.23 -8.75
N GLU A 194 -14.48 -19.13 -8.50
CA GLU A 194 -15.35 -19.70 -9.53
C GLU A 194 -16.45 -18.74 -10.03
N ASN A 195 -16.85 -17.74 -9.21
CA ASN A 195 -18.04 -16.90 -9.49
C ASN A 195 -17.75 -15.38 -9.52
N CYS A 196 -16.56 -14.94 -9.11
CA CYS A 196 -16.17 -13.54 -8.99
C CYS A 196 -14.75 -13.31 -9.53
N GLU A 197 -14.38 -12.05 -9.71
CA GLU A 197 -13.00 -11.63 -9.91
C GLU A 197 -12.26 -11.61 -8.57
N VAL A 198 -11.38 -12.59 -8.32
CA VAL A 198 -10.67 -12.69 -7.04
C VAL A 198 -9.21 -12.27 -7.16
N HIS A 199 -8.83 -11.29 -6.34
CA HIS A 199 -7.44 -10.84 -6.14
C HIS A 199 -6.95 -11.29 -4.77
N CYS A 200 -5.96 -12.16 -4.75
CA CYS A 200 -5.43 -12.76 -3.53
C CYS A 200 -4.26 -11.96 -2.97
N ALA A 201 -4.09 -11.96 -1.64
CA ALA A 201 -2.93 -11.42 -0.96
C ALA A 201 -2.27 -12.48 -0.09
N VAL A 202 -0.94 -12.61 -0.20
CA VAL A 202 -0.14 -13.57 0.57
C VAL A 202 1.05 -12.85 1.19
N ILE A 203 1.06 -12.73 2.52
CA ILE A 203 2.26 -12.34 3.27
C ILE A 203 3.20 -13.55 3.31
N VAL A 204 4.41 -13.38 2.80
CA VAL A 204 5.42 -14.44 2.69
C VAL A 204 6.37 -14.37 3.88
N ILE A 205 6.38 -15.42 4.70
CA ILE A 205 7.19 -15.55 5.92
C ILE A 205 8.22 -16.67 5.71
N PRO A 206 9.52 -16.37 5.89
CA PRO A 206 10.58 -17.35 5.69
C PRO A 206 10.46 -18.58 6.57
N GLY A 207 10.61 -19.77 5.98
CA GLY A 207 10.55 -21.06 6.67
C GLY A 207 9.16 -21.44 7.17
N VAL A 208 8.12 -20.70 6.76
CA VAL A 208 6.75 -20.90 7.21
C VAL A 208 5.84 -21.17 6.01
N ASN A 209 5.70 -20.20 5.11
CA ASN A 209 4.81 -20.31 3.95
C ASN A 209 5.50 -19.84 2.66
N ASP A 210 6.82 -19.85 2.61
CA ASP A 210 7.61 -19.68 1.39
C ASP A 210 7.95 -21.05 0.74
N GLY A 211 8.71 -21.04 -0.36
CA GLY A 211 9.15 -22.25 -1.06
C GLY A 211 8.00 -23.13 -1.54
N GLU A 212 8.04 -24.43 -1.23
CA GLU A 212 7.05 -25.42 -1.70
C GLU A 212 5.62 -25.09 -1.24
N VAL A 213 5.47 -24.54 -0.03
CA VAL A 213 4.15 -24.16 0.50
C VAL A 213 3.55 -23.01 -0.31
N LEU A 214 4.38 -22.02 -0.68
CA LEU A 214 3.97 -20.93 -1.56
C LEU A 214 3.61 -21.47 -2.94
N ASN A 215 4.44 -22.33 -3.54
CA ASN A 215 4.18 -22.93 -4.85
C ASN A 215 2.88 -23.72 -4.88
N LYS A 216 2.61 -24.53 -3.84
CA LYS A 216 1.32 -25.22 -3.69
C LYS A 216 0.16 -24.23 -3.57
N THR A 217 0.32 -23.18 -2.75
CA THR A 217 -0.71 -22.14 -2.58
C THR A 217 -1.03 -21.47 -3.90
N LEU A 218 -0.02 -21.11 -4.69
CA LEU A 218 -0.19 -20.49 -6.01
C LEU A 218 -0.83 -21.44 -7.02
N SER A 219 -0.42 -22.71 -7.05
CA SER A 219 -1.05 -23.74 -7.89
C SER A 219 -2.53 -23.89 -7.57
N ASP A 220 -2.88 -24.03 -6.30
CA ASP A 220 -4.29 -24.15 -5.86
C ASP A 220 -5.10 -22.91 -6.27
N LEU A 221 -4.53 -21.70 -6.15
CA LEU A 221 -5.20 -20.45 -6.57
C LEU A 221 -5.41 -20.36 -8.09
N VAL A 222 -4.44 -20.82 -8.88
CA VAL A 222 -4.57 -20.95 -10.34
C VAL A 222 -5.69 -21.92 -10.68
N ASP A 223 -5.70 -23.10 -10.06
CA ASP A 223 -6.71 -24.13 -10.29
C ASP A 223 -8.12 -23.66 -9.92
N TRP A 224 -8.25 -22.83 -8.88
CA TRP A 224 -9.54 -22.24 -8.49
C TRP A 224 -9.97 -21.07 -9.37
N GLY A 225 -9.08 -20.52 -10.20
CA GLY A 225 -9.41 -19.44 -11.14
C GLY A 225 -9.20 -18.02 -10.61
N ALA A 226 -8.38 -17.82 -9.57
CA ALA A 226 -8.01 -16.50 -9.09
C ALA A 226 -7.35 -15.66 -10.20
N LYS A 227 -7.59 -14.34 -10.22
CA LYS A 227 -7.12 -13.44 -11.28
C LYS A 227 -5.78 -12.80 -10.98
N GLY A 228 -5.55 -12.49 -9.72
CA GLY A 228 -4.30 -11.89 -9.27
C GLY A 228 -3.88 -12.41 -7.91
N VAL A 229 -2.57 -12.33 -7.65
CA VAL A 229 -1.97 -12.57 -6.35
C VAL A 229 -0.87 -11.54 -6.10
N ILE A 230 -1.02 -10.79 -5.03
CA ILE A 230 0.03 -9.93 -4.51
C ILE A 230 0.77 -10.65 -3.38
N LEU A 231 2.07 -10.83 -3.58
CA LEU A 231 2.99 -11.28 -2.54
C LEU A 231 3.44 -10.08 -1.72
N MET A 232 3.38 -10.20 -0.40
CA MET A 232 3.77 -9.14 0.53
C MET A 232 4.98 -9.60 1.33
N ARG A 233 6.04 -8.79 1.34
CA ARG A 233 7.22 -9.09 2.14
C ARG A 233 6.92 -8.95 3.62
N PHE A 234 7.20 -9.98 4.40
CA PHE A 234 7.03 -9.89 5.86
C PHE A 234 7.99 -8.86 6.47
N ALA A 235 7.47 -8.02 7.37
CA ALA A 235 8.24 -7.07 8.16
C ALA A 235 8.30 -7.52 9.63
N ASN A 236 9.51 -7.57 10.18
CA ASN A 236 9.75 -7.98 11.56
C ASN A 236 10.60 -7.00 12.36
N THR A 237 11.10 -5.93 11.74
CA THR A 237 11.96 -4.92 12.37
C THR A 237 11.49 -3.50 12.05
N THR A 238 11.98 -2.52 12.81
CA THR A 238 11.64 -1.11 12.59
C THR A 238 12.11 -0.62 11.22
N GLU A 239 13.27 -1.07 10.75
CA GLU A 239 13.84 -0.76 9.43
C GLU A 239 12.93 -1.26 8.29
N GLN A 240 12.13 -2.30 8.53
CA GLN A 240 11.22 -2.89 7.55
C GLN A 240 9.81 -2.25 7.56
N GLY A 241 9.58 -1.24 8.40
CA GLY A 241 8.30 -0.51 8.45
C GLY A 241 7.51 -0.69 9.74
N LEU A 242 8.00 -1.45 10.73
CA LEU A 242 7.37 -1.55 12.05
C LEU A 242 7.67 -0.32 12.91
N ILE A 243 6.98 0.78 12.59
CA ILE A 243 7.19 2.10 13.18
C ILE A 243 6.48 2.31 14.53
N LEU A 244 5.56 1.43 14.91
CA LEU A 244 4.70 1.60 16.08
C LEU A 244 5.30 0.99 17.37
N LYS A 245 6.64 0.88 17.46
CA LYS A 245 7.35 0.27 18.60
C LYS A 245 6.85 -1.15 18.93
N ASN A 246 6.48 -1.88 17.89
CA ASN A 246 5.84 -3.20 17.94
C ASN A 246 6.75 -4.30 17.40
N ALA A 247 8.00 -3.96 17.08
CA ALA A 247 9.02 -4.91 16.64
C ALA A 247 9.72 -5.61 17.82
N PRO A 248 10.17 -6.86 17.67
CA PRO A 248 9.82 -7.75 16.57
C PRO A 248 8.39 -8.29 16.71
N ILE A 249 7.75 -8.70 15.61
CA ILE A 249 6.44 -9.37 15.67
C ILE A 249 6.60 -10.84 16.03
N LEU A 250 7.59 -11.51 15.43
CA LEU A 250 7.92 -12.92 15.62
C LEU A 250 9.39 -13.08 16.06
N GLU A 251 9.63 -13.82 17.13
CA GLU A 251 10.98 -14.12 17.60
C GLU A 251 11.65 -15.17 16.70
N GLY A 252 12.96 -15.04 16.48
CA GLY A 252 13.76 -16.04 15.75
C GLY A 252 13.55 -16.08 14.23
N ILE A 253 12.72 -15.21 13.67
CA ILE A 253 12.50 -15.11 12.21
C ILE A 253 13.20 -13.88 11.66
N THR A 254 14.15 -14.10 10.76
CA THR A 254 14.77 -13.07 9.94
C THR A 254 14.02 -12.99 8.62
N PRO A 255 13.31 -11.90 8.28
CA PRO A 255 12.62 -11.80 7.00
C PRO A 255 13.58 -11.84 5.82
N HIS A 256 13.09 -12.27 4.65
CA HIS A 256 13.83 -12.23 3.40
C HIS A 256 14.46 -10.84 3.20
N THR A 257 15.59 -10.75 2.53
CA THR A 257 16.16 -9.51 2.00
C THR A 257 15.30 -8.97 0.84
N LEU A 258 15.57 -7.75 0.35
CA LEU A 258 14.82 -7.19 -0.78
C LEU A 258 15.06 -8.00 -2.07
N GLU A 259 16.29 -8.48 -2.27
CA GLU A 259 16.66 -9.29 -3.44
C GLU A 259 16.12 -10.73 -3.37
N GLU A 260 16.13 -11.36 -2.19
CA GLU A 260 15.49 -12.66 -1.99
C GLU A 260 13.99 -12.57 -2.27
N PHE A 261 13.32 -11.55 -1.72
CA PHE A 261 11.89 -11.35 -1.96
C PHE A 261 11.59 -11.06 -3.43
N LYS A 262 12.38 -10.21 -4.09
CA LYS A 262 12.28 -9.96 -5.53
C LYS A 262 12.43 -11.26 -6.34
N SER A 263 13.34 -12.14 -5.92
CA SER A 263 13.55 -13.43 -6.57
C SER A 263 12.36 -14.37 -6.40
N ILE A 264 11.74 -14.41 -5.21
CA ILE A 264 10.50 -15.16 -4.95
C ILE A 264 9.37 -14.70 -5.86
N VAL A 265 9.16 -13.40 -5.99
CA VAL A 265 8.13 -12.84 -6.87
C VAL A 265 8.40 -13.20 -8.33
N ARG A 266 9.66 -13.10 -8.77
CA ARG A 266 10.06 -13.46 -10.13
C ARG A 266 9.81 -14.94 -10.41
N GLU A 267 10.24 -15.83 -9.53
CA GLU A 267 10.03 -17.28 -9.67
C GLU A 267 8.53 -17.63 -9.68
N ALA A 268 7.73 -17.01 -8.80
CA ALA A 268 6.28 -17.17 -8.82
C ALA A 268 5.66 -16.74 -10.15
N HIS A 269 6.13 -15.64 -10.74
CA HIS A 269 5.68 -15.21 -12.06
C HIS A 269 6.17 -16.13 -13.19
N GLU A 270 7.41 -16.61 -13.15
CA GLU A 270 7.94 -17.55 -14.14
C GLU A 270 7.16 -18.87 -14.15
N ASN A 271 6.73 -19.34 -12.97
CA ASN A 271 6.01 -20.61 -12.82
C ASN A 271 4.50 -20.50 -13.08
N PHE A 272 3.86 -19.37 -12.75
CA PHE A 272 2.40 -19.24 -12.75
C PHE A 272 1.86 -18.02 -13.52
N GLY A 273 2.73 -17.12 -13.98
CA GLY A 273 2.38 -15.81 -14.54
C GLY A 273 1.53 -15.85 -15.81
N ASP A 274 1.54 -16.97 -16.54
CA ASP A 274 0.69 -17.19 -17.72
C ASP A 274 -0.79 -17.43 -17.35
N SER A 275 -1.06 -17.83 -16.10
CA SER A 275 -2.40 -18.20 -15.62
C SER A 275 -2.96 -17.22 -14.58
N ILE A 276 -2.11 -16.62 -13.77
CA ILE A 276 -2.50 -15.65 -12.73
C ILE A 276 -1.56 -14.44 -12.73
N ARG A 277 -2.11 -13.25 -12.48
CA ARG A 277 -1.31 -12.04 -12.34
C ARG A 277 -0.53 -12.05 -11.03
N VAL A 278 0.80 -12.10 -11.08
CA VAL A 278 1.66 -12.08 -9.87
C VAL A 278 2.31 -10.71 -9.70
N THR A 279 2.16 -10.09 -8.53
CA THR A 279 2.90 -8.86 -8.13
C THR A 279 3.53 -9.02 -6.76
N GLY A 280 4.50 -8.16 -6.43
CA GLY A 280 5.13 -8.09 -5.12
C GLY A 280 5.10 -6.68 -4.54
N THR A 281 5.00 -6.57 -3.21
CA THR A 281 5.12 -5.31 -2.47
C THR A 281 6.10 -5.46 -1.27
N PRO A 282 6.99 -4.48 -1.02
CA PRO A 282 7.10 -3.15 -1.67
C PRO A 282 7.79 -3.14 -3.04
N LEU A 283 8.29 -4.29 -3.50
CA LEU A 283 8.74 -4.58 -4.86
C LEU A 283 8.50 -6.08 -5.11
N TYR A 284 8.38 -6.62 -6.31
CA TYR A 284 8.57 -6.10 -7.66
C TYR A 284 7.35 -6.52 -8.49
N ASP A 285 7.07 -5.83 -9.57
CA ASP A 285 6.07 -6.23 -10.54
C ASP A 285 6.77 -6.73 -11.82
N PRO A 286 6.78 -8.05 -12.10
CA PRO A 286 7.46 -8.60 -13.27
C PRO A 286 6.92 -8.12 -14.62
N VAL A 287 5.63 -7.77 -14.69
CA VAL A 287 4.96 -7.40 -15.94
C VAL A 287 5.17 -5.93 -16.26
N THR A 288 4.94 -5.05 -15.28
CA THR A 288 5.05 -3.59 -15.50
C THR A 288 6.43 -3.03 -15.16
N LYS A 289 7.28 -3.85 -14.53
CA LYS A 289 8.60 -3.48 -13.99
C LYS A 289 8.54 -2.46 -12.84
N ALA A 290 7.35 -2.20 -12.29
CA ALA A 290 7.17 -1.35 -11.13
C ALA A 290 7.79 -1.96 -9.85
N PRO A 291 8.16 -1.16 -8.85
CA PRO A 291 8.32 0.29 -8.93
C PRO A 291 9.54 0.70 -9.78
N PHE A 292 9.49 1.91 -10.32
CA PHE A 292 10.52 2.58 -11.12
C PHE A 292 10.81 1.91 -12.46
N ALA A 293 9.75 1.57 -13.21
CA ALA A 293 9.82 1.05 -14.57
C ALA A 293 10.66 1.94 -15.50
N ILE A 294 10.66 3.27 -15.31
CA ILE A 294 11.48 4.20 -16.10
C ILE A 294 12.98 3.88 -16.09
N THR A 295 13.46 3.20 -15.04
CA THR A 295 14.88 2.85 -14.90
C THR A 295 15.34 1.78 -15.88
N TYR A 296 14.42 1.10 -16.55
CA TYR A 296 14.71 0.15 -17.62
C TYR A 296 14.81 0.81 -19.01
N HIS A 297 14.63 2.14 -19.11
CA HIS A 297 14.61 2.87 -20.38
C HIS A 297 15.60 4.04 -20.39
N GLU A 298 16.83 3.79 -20.86
CA GLU A 298 17.92 4.78 -20.79
C GLU A 298 17.61 6.10 -21.51
N HIS A 299 16.97 6.05 -22.69
CA HIS A 299 16.57 7.24 -23.43
C HIS A 299 15.60 8.17 -22.67
N ILE A 300 14.81 7.63 -21.72
CA ILE A 300 13.95 8.44 -20.85
C ILE A 300 14.80 9.09 -19.76
N LEU A 301 15.74 8.34 -19.18
CA LEU A 301 16.62 8.84 -18.14
C LEU A 301 17.51 9.98 -18.65
N GLU A 302 18.10 9.84 -19.84
CA GLU A 302 18.89 10.90 -20.49
C GLU A 302 18.08 12.20 -20.59
N ARG A 303 16.85 12.13 -21.13
CA ARG A 303 15.96 13.29 -21.26
C ARG A 303 15.53 13.90 -19.92
N LEU A 304 15.46 13.11 -18.86
CA LEU A 304 15.17 13.61 -17.52
C LEU A 304 16.40 14.31 -16.94
N ARG A 305 17.59 13.72 -17.07
CA ARG A 305 18.86 14.28 -16.59
C ARG A 305 19.19 15.61 -17.27
N ASP A 306 18.94 15.75 -18.57
CA ASP A 306 19.15 16.99 -19.33
C ASP A 306 18.33 18.19 -18.81
N LYS A 307 17.26 17.91 -18.06
CA LYS A 307 16.39 18.94 -17.47
C LYS A 307 16.84 19.35 -16.06
N VAL A 308 17.83 18.70 -15.46
CA VAL A 308 18.27 19.02 -14.10
C VAL A 308 19.25 20.18 -14.14
N GLU A 309 18.83 21.33 -13.63
CA GLU A 309 19.60 22.59 -13.67
C GLU A 309 20.14 23.01 -12.29
N ALA A 310 19.64 22.38 -11.22
CA ALA A 310 19.94 22.77 -9.85
C ALA A 310 20.43 21.60 -9.01
N GLU A 311 21.13 21.93 -7.93
CA GLU A 311 21.56 20.96 -6.95
C GLU A 311 20.58 20.84 -5.77
N ALA A 312 20.38 19.60 -5.33
CA ALA A 312 19.59 19.27 -4.15
C ALA A 312 19.98 17.89 -3.62
N THR A 313 19.62 17.60 -2.38
CA THR A 313 19.67 16.25 -1.82
C THR A 313 18.27 15.65 -1.77
N ILE A 314 18.11 14.39 -2.16
CA ILE A 314 16.88 13.63 -1.93
C ILE A 314 17.15 12.55 -0.89
N ILE A 315 16.43 12.60 0.23
CA ILE A 315 16.44 11.55 1.25
C ILE A 315 15.39 10.50 0.89
N THR A 316 15.76 9.22 0.97
CA THR A 316 14.88 8.11 0.59
C THR A 316 15.11 6.84 1.41
N GLY A 317 14.25 5.84 1.23
CA GLY A 317 14.38 4.50 1.82
C GLY A 317 15.21 3.55 0.95
N ARG A 318 15.57 2.38 1.50
CA ARG A 318 16.42 1.38 0.82
C ARG A 318 15.82 0.84 -0.48
N VAL A 319 14.49 0.73 -0.58
CA VAL A 319 13.81 0.23 -1.78
C VAL A 319 14.01 1.17 -2.97
N ALA A 320 13.75 2.47 -2.78
CA ALA A 320 13.82 3.46 -3.85
C ALA A 320 15.25 3.93 -4.16
N TYR A 321 16.18 3.82 -3.20
CA TYR A 321 17.56 4.27 -3.34
C TYR A 321 18.28 3.86 -4.65
N PRO A 322 18.37 2.56 -5.02
CA PRO A 322 19.08 2.17 -6.24
C PRO A 322 18.46 2.76 -7.51
N PHE A 323 17.13 2.90 -7.54
CA PHE A 323 16.42 3.47 -8.68
C PHE A 323 16.65 4.98 -8.79
N LEU A 324 16.50 5.72 -7.69
CA LEU A 324 16.75 7.16 -7.67
C LEU A 324 18.20 7.51 -7.99
N ARG A 325 19.15 6.70 -7.50
CA ARG A 325 20.58 6.80 -7.86
C ARG A 325 20.80 6.67 -9.37
N LYS A 326 20.06 5.78 -10.04
CA LYS A 326 20.14 5.60 -11.49
C LYS A 326 19.47 6.75 -12.26
N VAL A 327 18.33 7.25 -11.78
CA VAL A 327 17.64 8.39 -12.42
C VAL A 327 18.51 9.64 -12.41
N PHE A 328 19.05 10.00 -11.24
CA PHE A 328 19.85 11.22 -11.04
C PHE A 328 21.35 11.02 -11.22
N GLN A 329 21.76 9.91 -11.86
CA GLN A 329 23.16 9.65 -12.15
C GLN A 329 23.78 10.80 -12.96
N ASP A 330 25.00 11.19 -12.59
CA ASP A 330 25.78 12.26 -13.24
C ASP A 330 25.07 13.64 -13.27
N THR A 331 24.07 13.84 -12.39
CA THR A 331 23.44 15.14 -12.17
C THR A 331 23.94 15.80 -10.88
N PRO A 332 23.70 17.10 -10.67
CA PRO A 332 23.99 17.77 -9.40
C PRO A 332 23.14 17.30 -8.21
N VAL A 333 22.17 16.40 -8.41
CA VAL A 333 21.30 15.90 -7.33
C VAL A 333 21.95 14.69 -6.67
N ASN A 334 22.14 14.75 -5.35
CA ASN A 334 22.65 13.61 -4.59
C ASN A 334 21.52 12.87 -3.85
N ILE A 335 21.61 11.55 -3.80
CA ILE A 335 20.61 10.69 -3.15
C ILE A 335 21.21 10.13 -1.87
N VAL A 336 20.53 10.33 -0.74
CA VAL A 336 20.92 9.84 0.58
C VAL A 336 19.87 8.84 1.06
N LYS A 337 20.29 7.66 1.51
CA LYS A 337 19.37 6.65 2.07
C LYS A 337 19.41 6.64 3.59
N VAL A 338 18.25 6.39 4.18
CA VAL A 338 18.16 5.94 5.58
C VAL A 338 18.07 4.41 5.65
N ASN A 339 18.10 3.85 6.86
CA ASN A 339 17.99 2.40 7.07
C ASN A 339 16.57 1.84 6.84
N LYS A 340 15.54 2.71 6.79
CA LYS A 340 14.16 2.34 6.47
C LYS A 340 14.04 1.81 5.04
N ASP A 341 13.31 0.72 4.83
CA ASP A 341 12.99 0.19 3.51
C ASP A 341 12.08 1.12 2.71
N ILE A 342 10.91 1.43 3.28
CA ILE A 342 9.84 2.18 2.64
C ILE A 342 9.97 3.66 3.01
N ALA A 343 10.14 4.50 1.99
CA ALA A 343 10.42 5.93 2.16
C ALA A 343 9.26 6.68 2.87
N ASP A 344 8.03 6.25 2.65
CA ASP A 344 6.85 6.84 3.28
C ASP A 344 6.75 6.54 4.79
N LEU A 345 7.46 5.52 5.27
CA LEU A 345 7.50 5.15 6.68
C LEU A 345 8.73 5.73 7.42
N ILE A 346 9.45 6.67 6.79
CA ILE A 346 10.55 7.39 7.44
C ILE A 346 10.00 8.24 8.58
N THR A 347 10.59 8.12 9.76
CA THR A 347 10.26 8.91 10.95
C THR A 347 11.37 9.89 11.30
N GLY A 348 11.13 10.77 12.28
CA GLY A 348 12.18 11.65 12.82
C GLY A 348 13.41 10.89 13.35
N GLU A 349 13.23 9.71 13.94
CA GLU A 349 14.36 8.88 14.40
C GLU A 349 15.23 8.40 13.23
N ASP A 350 14.62 8.06 12.10
CA ASP A 350 15.36 7.66 10.90
C ASP A 350 16.18 8.84 10.33
N LEU A 351 15.65 10.07 10.37
CA LEU A 351 16.35 11.28 9.93
C LEU A 351 17.53 11.65 10.84
N LYS A 352 17.47 11.34 12.14
CA LYS A 352 18.61 11.56 13.05
C LYS A 352 19.84 10.74 12.66
N GLY A 353 19.66 9.61 11.96
CA GLY A 353 20.74 8.77 11.47
C GLY A 353 21.44 9.29 10.22
N VAL A 354 20.94 10.35 9.58
CA VAL A 354 21.52 10.92 8.35
C VAL A 354 22.83 11.63 8.65
N ASP A 355 23.86 11.38 7.83
CA ASP A 355 25.12 12.13 7.85
C ASP A 355 24.93 13.49 7.16
N LEU A 356 24.95 14.56 7.95
CA LEU A 356 24.64 15.91 7.48
C LEU A 356 25.70 16.48 6.53
N ARG A 357 26.91 15.90 6.52
CA ARG A 357 27.99 16.28 5.60
C ARG A 357 27.68 15.88 4.15
N GLU A 358 26.76 14.94 3.96
CA GLU A 358 26.29 14.54 2.63
C GLU A 358 25.16 15.45 2.11
N LEU A 359 24.60 16.34 2.94
CA LEU A 359 23.45 17.16 2.58
C LEU A 359 23.86 18.48 1.94
N LYS A 360 23.16 18.84 0.86
CA LYS A 360 23.22 20.15 0.21
C LYS A 360 22.29 21.17 0.88
N ASP A 361 22.34 22.41 0.41
CA ASP A 361 21.53 23.52 0.92
C ASP A 361 20.02 23.29 0.77
N THR A 362 19.58 22.52 -0.24
CA THR A 362 18.17 22.13 -0.43
C THR A 362 18.02 20.63 -0.26
N VAL A 363 17.14 20.20 0.64
CA VAL A 363 16.90 18.78 0.96
C VAL A 363 15.43 18.42 0.77
N PHE A 364 15.16 17.41 -0.04
CA PHE A 364 13.84 16.83 -0.23
C PHE A 364 13.66 15.56 0.60
N ILE A 365 12.65 15.53 1.45
CA ILE A 365 12.19 14.32 2.15
C ILE A 365 10.94 13.74 1.46
N PRO A 366 10.64 12.44 1.65
CA PRO A 366 9.43 11.85 1.09
C PRO A 366 8.17 12.57 1.58
N PRO A 367 7.17 12.79 0.71
CA PRO A 367 5.97 13.54 1.04
C PRO A 367 5.20 12.92 2.21
N LEU A 368 5.18 11.59 2.33
CA LEU A 368 4.44 10.87 3.35
C LEU A 368 5.26 10.54 4.60
N ALA A 369 6.54 10.95 4.65
CA ALA A 369 7.38 10.73 5.83
C ALA A 369 6.69 11.22 7.11
N LEU A 370 6.69 10.36 8.12
CA LEU A 370 6.06 10.50 9.43
C LEU A 370 6.94 11.31 10.38
N VAL A 371 7.10 12.57 10.01
CA VAL A 371 7.79 13.60 10.79
C VAL A 371 7.13 14.94 10.48
N HIS A 372 7.06 15.84 11.44
CA HIS A 372 6.58 17.21 11.19
C HIS A 372 7.65 18.02 10.46
N ASP A 373 7.29 18.94 9.57
CA ASP A 373 8.23 19.71 8.73
C ASP A 373 9.29 20.44 9.57
N ARG A 374 8.87 21.24 10.56
CA ARG A 374 9.78 21.87 11.54
C ARG A 374 10.74 20.91 12.23
N VAL A 375 10.26 19.72 12.61
CA VAL A 375 11.10 18.73 13.29
C VAL A 375 12.12 18.14 12.31
N ALA A 376 11.74 17.90 11.06
CA ALA A 376 12.67 17.47 10.03
C ALA A 376 13.74 18.54 9.77
N GLU A 377 13.35 19.81 9.68
CA GLU A 377 14.24 20.95 9.53
C GLU A 377 15.23 21.07 10.69
N GLU A 378 14.76 21.01 11.94
CA GLU A 378 15.60 20.99 13.15
C GLU A 378 16.60 19.82 13.14
N ILE A 379 16.14 18.61 12.79
CA ILE A 379 17.00 17.40 12.78
C ILE A 379 18.08 17.50 11.69
N LEU A 380 17.73 18.00 10.51
CA LEU A 380 18.64 18.07 9.36
C LEU A 380 19.55 19.31 9.38
N ASN A 381 19.31 20.25 10.30
CA ASN A 381 20.16 21.42 10.57
C ASN A 381 20.81 21.39 11.97
N ARG A 382 20.84 20.24 12.65
CA ARG A 382 21.43 20.11 14.01
C ARG A 382 22.94 20.39 14.09
N ASP A 383 23.63 20.48 12.95
CA ASP A 383 25.03 20.93 12.84
C ASP A 383 25.18 22.46 12.71
N GLY A 384 24.09 23.21 12.78
CA GLY A 384 24.08 24.66 12.59
C GLY A 384 24.06 25.11 11.13
N GLY A 385 23.79 24.19 10.19
CA GLY A 385 23.52 24.54 8.79
C GLY A 385 22.19 25.31 8.62
N ASP A 386 22.01 25.92 7.45
CA ASP A 386 20.79 26.64 7.07
C ASP A 386 20.16 26.01 5.82
N ARG A 387 19.88 24.70 5.91
CA ARG A 387 19.33 23.92 4.79
C ARG A 387 17.82 24.11 4.72
N MET A 388 17.32 24.35 3.52
CA MET A 388 15.89 24.36 3.23
C MET A 388 15.38 22.92 3.07
N VAL A 389 14.53 22.48 4.00
CA VAL A 389 13.92 21.14 3.98
C VAL A 389 12.52 21.19 3.41
N LEU A 390 12.31 20.49 2.30
CA LEU A 390 11.04 20.45 1.57
C LEU A 390 10.55 19.01 1.44
N ARG A 391 9.24 18.85 1.28
CA ARG A 391 8.67 17.57 0.84
C ARG A 391 8.76 17.44 -0.67
N GLY A 392 9.03 16.23 -1.16
CA GLY A 392 9.03 15.90 -2.59
C GLY A 392 7.65 16.00 -3.25
N VAL A 393 7.50 15.32 -4.38
CA VAL A 393 6.20 15.09 -5.05
C VAL A 393 5.49 13.92 -4.40
N ASP A 394 4.15 13.88 -4.45
CA ASP A 394 3.32 12.97 -3.65
C ASP A 394 3.62 11.49 -3.89
N ARG A 395 3.93 11.11 -5.14
CA ARG A 395 4.26 9.74 -5.49
C ARG A 395 5.15 9.71 -6.73
N LEU A 396 6.27 9.00 -6.66
CA LEU A 396 7.23 8.87 -7.78
C LEU A 396 7.03 7.61 -8.64
N THR A 397 6.32 6.63 -8.11
CA THR A 397 6.12 5.32 -8.73
C THR A 397 4.92 4.60 -8.10
N LEU A 398 4.56 3.45 -8.64
CA LEU A 398 3.42 2.63 -8.20
C LEU A 398 3.96 1.34 -7.58
N ASP A 399 3.30 0.87 -6.51
CA ASP A 399 3.60 -0.43 -5.91
C ASP A 399 2.81 -1.55 -6.60
N GLY A 400 3.05 -2.78 -6.17
CA GLY A 400 2.41 -3.98 -6.71
C GLY A 400 0.89 -4.04 -6.50
N GLU A 401 0.32 -3.24 -5.59
CA GLU A 401 -1.14 -3.16 -5.39
C GLU A 401 -1.79 -2.42 -6.54
N LEU A 402 -1.18 -1.30 -6.97
CA LEU A 402 -1.72 -0.47 -8.05
C LEU A 402 -1.28 -0.96 -9.43
N SER A 403 -0.01 -1.31 -9.58
CA SER A 403 0.56 -1.73 -10.86
C SER A 403 -0.01 -3.05 -11.38
N GLY A 404 -0.57 -3.88 -10.48
CA GLY A 404 -1.26 -5.12 -10.84
C GLY A 404 -2.43 -4.93 -11.81
N THR A 405 -3.03 -3.73 -11.83
CA THR A 405 -4.20 -3.38 -12.66
C THR A 405 -3.88 -2.53 -13.89
N LEU A 406 -2.59 -2.26 -14.11
CA LEU A 406 -2.10 -1.33 -15.13
C LEU A 406 -1.18 -2.03 -16.12
N THR A 407 -1.05 -1.40 -17.29
CA THR A 407 -0.04 -1.75 -18.29
C THR A 407 1.31 -1.11 -17.97
N GLU A 408 2.40 -1.66 -18.53
CA GLU A 408 3.73 -1.05 -18.45
C GLU A 408 3.72 0.40 -18.98
N GLU A 409 2.98 0.67 -20.06
CA GLU A 409 2.89 2.02 -20.64
C GLU A 409 2.22 3.03 -19.69
N GLU A 410 1.13 2.65 -19.03
CA GLU A 410 0.43 3.49 -18.04
C GLU A 410 1.34 3.78 -16.83
N VAL A 411 2.09 2.78 -16.35
CA VAL A 411 3.08 2.95 -15.27
C VAL A 411 4.19 3.91 -15.73
N LEU A 412 4.73 3.73 -16.94
CA LEU A 412 5.78 4.60 -17.48
C LEU A 412 5.30 6.04 -17.68
N GLU A 413 4.06 6.24 -18.14
CA GLU A 413 3.50 7.59 -18.29
C GLU A 413 3.38 8.29 -16.93
N PHE A 414 2.88 7.57 -15.91
CA PHE A 414 2.78 8.07 -14.55
C PHE A 414 4.15 8.49 -14.00
N GLU A 415 5.13 7.59 -14.09
CA GLU A 415 6.48 7.83 -13.56
C GLU A 415 7.18 8.98 -14.29
N LYS A 416 7.11 9.04 -15.63
CA LYS A 416 7.67 10.17 -16.40
C LYS A 416 7.13 11.49 -15.87
N ARG A 417 5.82 11.60 -15.66
CA ARG A 417 5.16 12.81 -15.17
C ARG A 417 5.64 13.16 -13.75
N ALA A 418 5.62 12.20 -12.84
CA ALA A 418 6.05 12.40 -11.47
C ALA A 418 7.52 12.84 -11.37
N PHE A 419 8.41 12.28 -12.18
CA PHE A 419 9.81 12.69 -12.22
C PHE A 419 10.02 14.06 -12.88
N ASN A 420 9.25 14.43 -13.90
CA ASN A 420 9.30 15.80 -14.43
C ASN A 420 8.87 16.81 -13.36
N GLU A 421 7.78 16.54 -12.63
CA GLU A 421 7.33 17.41 -11.53
C GLU A 421 8.38 17.54 -10.43
N LEU A 422 9.04 16.42 -10.06
CA LEU A 422 10.12 16.45 -9.07
C LEU A 422 11.30 17.28 -9.57
N ILE A 423 11.70 17.13 -10.83
CA ILE A 423 12.81 17.90 -11.43
C ILE A 423 12.48 19.39 -11.50
N GLU A 424 11.25 19.74 -11.88
CA GLU A 424 10.79 21.14 -11.85
C GLU A 424 10.88 21.72 -10.44
N LYS A 425 10.44 20.96 -9.43
CA LYS A 425 10.56 21.35 -8.02
C LYS A 425 12.02 21.52 -7.60
N ILE A 426 12.91 20.61 -8.00
CA ILE A 426 14.35 20.72 -7.77
C ILE A 426 14.91 21.98 -8.43
N ASN A 427 14.53 22.29 -9.67
CA ASN A 427 15.05 23.47 -10.37
C ASN A 427 14.55 24.80 -9.79
N ILE A 428 13.36 24.81 -9.17
CA ILE A 428 12.78 25.99 -8.51
C ILE A 428 13.45 26.25 -7.16
N PHE A 429 13.61 25.21 -6.35
CA PHE A 429 14.05 25.34 -4.95
C PHE A 429 15.51 24.98 -4.71
N GLY A 430 16.12 24.22 -5.61
CA GLY A 430 17.52 23.88 -5.58
C GLY A 430 18.39 25.08 -5.89
N LYS A 431 19.63 25.03 -5.42
CA LYS A 431 20.61 26.06 -5.72
C LYS A 431 21.15 25.82 -7.13
N ARG A 432 21.16 26.85 -7.97
CA ARG A 432 21.85 26.76 -9.26
C ARG A 432 23.34 26.85 -9.01
N GLY A 433 24.12 26.00 -9.66
CA GLY A 433 25.57 26.16 -9.67
C GLY A 433 25.89 27.60 -10.08
N SER A 434 26.81 28.25 -9.37
CA SER A 434 27.34 29.52 -9.86
C SER A 434 27.99 29.24 -11.23
N PRO A 435 27.74 30.08 -12.26
CA PRO A 435 28.28 29.87 -13.59
C PRO A 435 29.81 29.79 -13.60
#